data_AF-A0A150UNA3-F1
#
_entry.id   AF-A0A150UNA3-F1
#
_cell.length_a   1.000
_cell.length_b   1.000
_cell.length_c   1.000
_cell.angle_alpha   90.00
_cell.angle_beta   90.00
_cell.angle_gamma   90.00
#
_symmetry.space_group_name_H-M   'P 1'
#
loop_
_entity.id
_entity.type
_entity.pdbx_description
1 polymer ?
#
loop_
_entity_poly.entity_id
_entity_poly.type
_entity_poly.pdbx_seq_one_letter_code
_entity_poly.pdbx_strand_id
1 'polypeptide(L)'
;LTGGFTRRINGVTKDESDMLLQYLFNLVTQNHDAQVRFKWSKDDLAIWDNRSTWHTATYDYAEARAGDRVCSLGEAPYFDPQSKSRREALGEQTFKFLGQTIEN
;
A
#
# COMPACT_ATOMS: atom_id res chain seq x y z
N LEU A 1 -1.85 -7.62 8.77
CA LEU A 1 -0.44 -7.37 9.12
C LEU A 1 -0.01 -6.12 8.39
N THR A 2 -0.24 -4.95 8.98
CA THR A 2 0.09 -3.65 8.40
C THR A 2 1.08 -2.97 9.33
N GLY A 3 2.27 -2.61 8.82
CA GLY A 3 3.36 -2.05 9.63
C GLY A 3 4.29 -3.05 10.34
N GLY A 4 4.16 -4.36 10.11
CA GLY A 4 4.92 -5.38 10.88
C GLY A 4 6.33 -5.72 10.38
N PHE A 5 6.64 -5.51 9.09
CA PHE A 5 7.90 -5.98 8.49
C PHE A 5 8.97 -4.89 8.33
N THR A 6 8.57 -3.69 7.91
CA THR A 6 9.50 -2.57 7.69
C THR A 6 9.88 -1.92 9.01
N ARG A 7 11.18 -1.91 9.35
CA ARG A 7 11.70 -1.39 10.63
C ARG A 7 12.46 -0.07 10.53
N ARG A 8 12.92 0.32 9.34
CA ARG A 8 13.79 1.48 9.13
C ARG A 8 13.76 1.94 7.68
N ILE A 9 13.82 3.25 7.47
CA ILE A 9 14.12 3.90 6.18
C ILE A 9 15.62 4.22 6.16
N ASN A 10 16.34 3.90 5.09
CA ASN A 10 17.77 4.19 4.97
C ASN A 10 18.02 5.69 4.69
N GLY A 11 19.16 6.22 5.14
CA GLY A 11 19.60 7.59 4.82
C GLY A 11 19.05 8.72 5.70
N VAL A 12 18.10 8.44 6.60
CA VAL A 12 17.56 9.39 7.59
C VAL A 12 17.96 9.00 9.02
N THR A 13 17.72 9.84 10.03
CA THR A 13 17.87 9.49 11.46
C THR A 13 16.79 8.49 11.92
N LYS A 14 16.90 7.97 13.15
CA LYS A 14 15.88 7.06 13.68
C LYS A 14 14.54 7.77 13.84
N ASP A 15 14.53 8.95 14.46
CA ASP A 15 13.31 9.66 14.81
C ASP A 15 12.54 10.11 13.55
N GLU A 16 13.27 10.57 12.52
CA GLU A 16 12.70 10.83 11.20
C GLU A 16 12.12 9.56 10.57
N SER A 17 12.83 8.42 10.63
CA SER A 17 12.32 7.16 10.10
C SER A 17 11.05 6.68 10.82
N ASP A 18 10.99 6.82 12.13
CA ASP A 18 9.81 6.42 12.92
C ASP A 18 8.60 7.28 12.54
N MET A 19 8.76 8.61 12.46
CA MET A 19 7.70 9.52 12.04
C MET A 19 7.24 9.27 10.59
N LEU A 20 8.17 9.08 9.66
CA LEU A 20 7.86 8.81 8.25
C LEU A 20 7.15 7.47 8.07
N LEU A 21 7.61 6.40 8.74
CA LEU A 21 6.95 5.09 8.67
C LEU A 21 5.53 5.16 9.27
N GLN A 22 5.35 5.83 10.42
CA GLN A 22 4.03 6.01 11.01
C GLN A 22 3.08 6.78 10.09
N TYR A 23 3.57 7.85 9.44
CA TYR A 23 2.80 8.61 8.46
C TYR A 23 2.39 7.75 7.25
N LEU A 24 3.31 6.98 6.68
CA LEU A 24 3.04 6.08 5.54
C LEU A 24 2.04 4.97 5.91
N PHE A 25 2.16 4.38 7.10
CA PHE A 25 1.20 3.37 7.58
C PHE A 25 -0.19 3.99 7.81
N ASN A 26 -0.26 5.19 8.40
CA ASN A 26 -1.52 5.92 8.57
C ASN A 26 -2.17 6.24 7.20
N LEU A 27 -1.39 6.71 6.23
CA LEU A 27 -1.89 7.05 4.89
C LEU A 27 -2.59 5.86 4.20
N VAL A 28 -2.05 4.65 4.30
CA VAL A 28 -2.67 3.45 3.71
C VAL A 28 -3.81 2.91 4.57
N THR A 29 -3.68 2.94 5.90
CA THR A 29 -4.66 2.32 6.83
C THR A 29 -5.87 3.20 7.17
N GLN A 30 -5.79 4.52 6.98
CA GLN A 30 -6.89 5.45 7.26
C GLN A 30 -7.60 5.93 5.98
N ASN A 31 -7.01 5.72 4.80
CA ASN A 31 -7.65 6.03 3.53
C ASN A 31 -8.66 4.94 3.14
N HIS A 32 -9.93 5.17 3.46
CA HIS A 32 -11.01 4.22 3.16
C HIS A 32 -11.32 4.09 1.65
N ASP A 33 -11.05 5.11 0.83
CA ASP A 33 -11.24 5.04 -0.63
C ASP A 33 -10.29 4.04 -1.30
N ALA A 34 -9.18 3.72 -0.63
CA ALA A 34 -8.18 2.75 -1.06
C ALA A 34 -8.37 1.35 -0.44
N GLN A 35 -9.50 1.09 0.23
CA GLN A 35 -9.73 -0.15 0.98
C GLN A 35 -10.99 -0.91 0.53
N VAL A 36 -10.89 -2.24 0.53
CA VAL A 36 -12.02 -3.15 0.35
C VAL A 36 -12.09 -4.10 1.53
N ARG A 37 -13.22 -4.10 2.25
CA ARG A 37 -13.50 -5.07 3.33
C ARG A 37 -14.39 -6.18 2.79
N PHE A 38 -13.77 -7.25 2.31
CA PHE A 38 -14.48 -8.39 1.74
C PHE A 38 -15.15 -9.24 2.84
N LYS A 39 -16.49 -9.36 2.80
CA LYS A 39 -17.27 -10.24 3.68
C LYS A 39 -17.45 -11.58 3.01
N TRP A 40 -16.88 -12.62 3.62
CA TRP A 40 -16.84 -13.97 3.06
C TRP A 40 -18.14 -14.74 3.28
N SER A 41 -18.53 -15.49 2.26
CA SER A 41 -19.61 -16.47 2.22
C SER A 41 -19.05 -17.84 1.83
N LYS A 42 -19.89 -18.87 1.80
CA LYS A 42 -19.50 -20.21 1.35
C LYS A 42 -19.14 -20.17 -0.15
N ASP A 43 -18.07 -20.88 -0.51
CA ASP A 43 -17.56 -21.02 -1.88
C ASP A 43 -17.03 -19.70 -2.53
N ASP A 44 -16.84 -18.63 -1.75
CA ASP A 44 -16.19 -17.38 -2.21
C ASP A 44 -14.69 -17.54 -2.44
N LEU A 45 -14.16 -16.80 -3.43
CA LEU A 45 -12.73 -16.69 -3.73
C LEU A 45 -12.32 -15.21 -3.82
N ALA A 46 -11.21 -14.85 -3.19
CA ALA A 46 -10.55 -13.56 -3.36
C ALA A 46 -9.16 -13.73 -3.98
N ILE A 47 -8.84 -12.89 -4.97
CA ILE A 47 -7.54 -12.83 -5.64
C ILE A 47 -7.01 -11.40 -5.53
N TRP A 48 -5.73 -11.23 -5.18
CA TRP A 48 -5.08 -9.92 -5.07
C TRP A 48 -3.64 -9.98 -5.58
N ASP A 49 -3.15 -8.88 -6.15
CA ASP A 49 -1.73 -8.75 -6.51
C ASP A 49 -0.93 -8.27 -5.29
N ASN A 50 -0.08 -9.15 -4.77
CA ASN A 50 0.72 -8.86 -3.57
C ASN A 50 1.84 -7.83 -3.78
N ARG A 51 2.05 -7.34 -5.01
CA ARG A 51 3.01 -6.27 -5.33
C ARG A 51 2.43 -4.87 -5.12
N SER A 52 1.11 -4.73 -5.21
CA SER A 52 0.39 -3.45 -5.14
C SER A 52 -0.66 -3.36 -4.02
N THR A 53 -0.83 -4.42 -3.22
CA THR A 53 -1.84 -4.48 -2.15
C THR A 53 -1.27 -4.87 -0.79
N TRP A 54 -1.86 -4.32 0.27
CA TRP A 54 -1.68 -4.79 1.65
C TRP A 54 -2.97 -5.43 2.14
N HIS A 55 -2.88 -6.47 2.95
CA HIS A 55 -4.05 -7.17 3.51
C HIS A 55 -3.90 -7.48 5.00
N THR A 56 -5.02 -7.59 5.68
CA THR A 56 -5.08 -8.06 7.07
C THR A 56 -6.33 -8.89 7.30
N ALA A 57 -6.21 -9.92 8.13
CA ALA A 57 -7.40 -10.51 8.76
C ALA A 57 -8.00 -9.47 9.72
N THR A 58 -9.32 -9.39 9.74
CA THR A 58 -10.09 -8.76 10.80
C THR A 58 -10.55 -9.87 11.74
N TYR A 59 -10.34 -9.69 13.05
CA TYR A 59 -10.73 -10.66 14.08
C TYR A 59 -12.05 -10.23 14.72
N ASP A 60 -13.10 -10.14 13.91
CA ASP A 60 -14.45 -9.67 14.24
C ASP A 60 -15.48 -10.82 14.33
N TYR A 61 -15.02 -12.04 14.59
CA TYR A 61 -15.81 -13.26 14.63
C TYR A 61 -15.45 -14.13 15.85
N ALA A 62 -16.43 -14.85 16.40
CA ALA A 62 -16.26 -15.72 17.57
C ALA A 62 -16.00 -17.19 17.20
N GLU A 63 -16.38 -17.61 15.99
CA GLU A 63 -16.31 -19.00 15.54
C GLU A 63 -14.95 -19.34 14.91
N ALA A 64 -14.60 -20.63 14.86
CA ALA A 64 -13.39 -21.07 14.17
C ALA A 64 -13.52 -20.83 12.66
N ARG A 65 -12.55 -20.12 12.08
CA ARG A 65 -12.53 -19.81 10.65
C ARG A 65 -11.24 -20.31 10.00
N ALA A 66 -11.38 -21.07 8.92
CA ALA A 66 -10.30 -21.57 8.09
C ALA A 66 -10.48 -21.13 6.63
N GLY A 67 -9.43 -21.30 5.81
CA GLY A 67 -9.46 -21.07 4.38
C GLY A 67 -8.08 -21.36 3.78
N ASP A 68 -8.09 -21.97 2.59
CA ASP A 68 -6.86 -22.30 1.86
C ASP A 68 -6.31 -21.10 1.11
N ARG A 69 -4.98 -21.01 1.01
CA ARG A 69 -4.30 -19.95 0.26
C ARG A 69 -3.15 -20.50 -0.56
N VAL A 70 -3.23 -20.30 -1.86
CA VAL A 70 -2.13 -20.54 -2.80
C VAL A 70 -1.45 -19.21 -3.12
N CYS A 71 -0.12 -19.21 -3.28
CA CYS A 71 0.66 -18.05 -3.66
C CYS A 71 1.61 -18.44 -4.79
N SER A 72 1.68 -17.62 -5.84
CA SER A 72 2.73 -17.75 -6.86
C SER A 72 4.08 -17.33 -6.29
N LEU A 73 5.16 -17.77 -6.93
CA LEU A 73 6.45 -17.11 -6.82
C LEU A 73 6.35 -15.72 -7.48
N GLY A 74 7.09 -14.75 -6.92
CA GLY A 74 7.19 -13.38 -7.43
C GLY A 74 8.65 -12.98 -7.63
N GLU A 75 8.84 -11.90 -8.38
CA GLU A 75 10.12 -11.28 -8.67
C GLU A 75 10.72 -10.53 -7.46
N ALA A 76 12.03 -10.27 -7.50
CA ALA A 76 12.66 -9.35 -6.57
C ALA A 76 12.25 -7.90 -6.90
N PRO A 77 11.87 -7.07 -5.91
CA PRO A 77 11.51 -5.69 -6.16
C PRO A 77 12.73 -4.86 -6.60
N TYR A 78 12.53 -3.98 -7.56
CA TYR A 78 13.54 -3.02 -8.02
C TYR A 78 12.92 -1.61 -8.10
N PHE A 79 13.78 -0.60 -8.08
CA PHE A 79 13.39 0.79 -8.33
C PHE A 79 13.72 1.16 -9.77
N ASP A 80 12.74 1.69 -10.49
CA ASP A 80 12.90 2.25 -11.83
C ASP A 80 12.84 3.79 -11.76
N PRO A 81 13.94 4.52 -12.04
CA PRO A 81 13.95 5.98 -12.09
C PRO A 81 13.07 6.61 -13.17
N GLN A 82 12.61 5.84 -14.16
CA GLN A 82 11.73 6.31 -15.25
C GLN A 82 10.24 6.07 -14.98
N SER A 83 9.91 5.45 -13.84
CA SER A 83 8.52 5.17 -13.47
C SER A 83 7.74 6.44 -13.17
N LYS A 84 6.52 6.51 -13.69
CA LYS A 84 5.63 7.67 -13.57
C LYS A 84 4.85 7.63 -12.26
N SER A 85 4.66 8.79 -11.63
CA SER A 85 3.70 8.94 -10.55
C SER A 85 2.25 8.79 -11.04
N ARG A 86 1.31 8.55 -10.10
CA ARG A 86 -0.12 8.52 -10.40
C ARG A 86 -0.60 9.78 -11.15
N ARG A 87 -0.13 10.97 -10.77
CA ARG A 87 -0.54 12.23 -11.40
C ARG A 87 -0.09 12.32 -12.85
N GLU A 88 1.17 12.00 -13.11
CA GLU A 88 1.75 11.98 -14.46
C GLU A 88 1.10 10.92 -15.35
N ALA A 89 0.70 9.78 -14.78
CA ALA A 89 -0.05 8.74 -15.50
C ALA A 89 -1.50 9.16 -15.83
N LEU A 90 -2.13 9.98 -14.98
CA LEU A 90 -3.48 10.53 -15.20
C LEU A 90 -3.49 11.81 -16.06
N GLY A 91 -2.33 12.38 -16.38
CA GLY A 91 -2.22 13.65 -17.11
C GLY A 91 -2.60 14.88 -16.29
N GLU A 92 -2.67 14.76 -14.95
CA GLU A 92 -2.90 15.91 -14.06
C GLU A 92 -1.72 16.89 -14.14
N GLN A 93 -2.01 18.19 -14.17
CA GLN A 93 -0.96 19.22 -14.21
C GLN A 93 -0.03 19.09 -12.98
N THR A 94 1.26 18.89 -13.25
CA THR A 94 2.28 18.81 -12.19
C THR A 94 2.54 20.19 -11.62
N PHE A 95 2.09 20.43 -10.39
CA PHE A 95 2.45 21.63 -9.62
C PHE A 95 3.97 21.71 -9.43
N LYS A 96 4.62 22.55 -10.22
CA LYS A 96 6.07 22.81 -10.12
C LYS A 96 6.35 23.94 -9.15
N PHE A 97 6.55 23.60 -7.89
CA PHE A 97 7.20 24.51 -6.94
C PHE A 97 8.72 24.51 -7.19
N LEU A 98 9.37 25.67 -7.02
CA LEU A 98 10.74 25.96 -7.53
C LEU A 98 10.86 26.06 -9.06
N GLY A 99 9.82 26.56 -9.74
CA GLY A 99 10.09 27.71 -10.62
C GLY A 99 10.00 27.57 -12.14
N GLN A 100 9.14 26.70 -12.72
CA GLN A 100 8.46 26.97 -14.02
C GLN A 100 7.53 25.85 -14.50
N THR A 101 6.21 26.01 -14.34
CA THR A 101 5.26 26.39 -15.42
C THR A 101 3.80 26.13 -14.99
N ILE A 102 2.87 26.94 -15.49
CA ILE A 102 1.40 26.93 -15.34
C ILE A 102 0.80 27.39 -16.70
N GLU A 103 -0.49 27.33 -17.03
CA GLU A 103 -1.74 27.19 -16.24
C GLU A 103 -2.70 26.09 -16.79
N ASN A 104 -3.86 25.94 -16.14
CA ASN A 104 -5.08 25.13 -16.44
C ASN A 104 -5.24 23.82 -15.66
#